data_AF-A0A969N8V0-F1
#
_entry.id   AF-A0A969N8V0-F1
#
_cell.length_a   1.000
_cell.length_b   1.000
_cell.length_c   1.000
_cell.angle_alpha   90.00
_cell.angle_beta   90.00
_cell.angle_gamma   90.00
#
_symmetry.space_group_name_H-M   'P 1'
#
loop_
_entity.id
_entity.type
_entity.pdbx_description
1 polymer ?
#
loop_
_entity_poly.entity_id
_entity_poly.type
_entity_poly.pdbx_seq_one_letter_code
_entity_poly.pdbx_strand_id
1 'polypeptide(L)'
;MMRFASWNERQFHRLRWGLTMGWLLLIGSLVYDPISPHLTHAESGIPGLRLDLDRCIPVQGQCLDLGSEYGLGAPIFWGLVVPSAI
;
A
#
# COMPACT_ATOMS: atom_id res chain seq x y z
N MET A 1 13.60 -24.89 -1.26
CA MET A 1 12.47 -25.73 -1.73
C MET A 1 11.64 -26.14 -0.51
N MET A 2 10.51 -25.47 -0.27
CA MET A 2 9.63 -25.76 0.88
C MET A 2 8.97 -27.13 0.68
N ARG A 3 9.19 -28.05 1.62
CA ARG A 3 8.58 -29.39 1.59
C ARG A 3 7.20 -29.33 2.27
N PHE A 4 6.16 -29.08 1.47
CA PHE A 4 4.77 -29.08 1.93
C PHE A 4 4.23 -30.47 2.30
N ALA A 5 4.98 -31.53 1.99
CA ALA A 5 4.57 -32.93 2.20
C ALA A 5 4.42 -33.35 3.67
N SER A 6 4.98 -32.59 4.63
CA SER A 6 4.85 -32.88 6.07
C SER A 6 3.80 -32.01 6.77
N TRP A 7 3.05 -31.20 6.03
CA TRP A 7 2.11 -30.26 6.64
C TRP A 7 0.75 -30.90 6.85
N ASN A 8 0.23 -30.78 8.07
CA ASN A 8 -1.11 -31.23 8.39
C ASN A 8 -2.16 -30.29 7.76
N GLU A 9 -3.34 -30.82 7.48
CA GLU A 9 -4.49 -30.09 6.90
C GLU A 9 -4.79 -28.75 7.61
N ARG A 10 -4.67 -28.74 8.95
CA ARG A 10 -4.89 -27.53 9.77
C ARG A 10 -3.85 -26.42 9.54
N GLN A 11 -2.65 -26.75 9.08
CA GLN A 11 -1.61 -25.77 8.75
C GLN A 11 -1.89 -25.14 7.40
N PHE A 12 -2.31 -25.93 6.40
CA PHE A 12 -2.75 -25.43 5.11
C PHE A 12 -3.97 -24.51 5.22
N HIS A 13 -4.96 -24.90 6.03
CA HIS A 13 -6.11 -24.04 6.30
C HIS A 13 -5.72 -22.72 6.97
N ARG A 14 -4.79 -22.73 7.93
CA ARG A 14 -4.29 -21.51 8.58
C ARG A 14 -3.52 -20.61 7.61
N LEU A 15 -2.64 -21.19 6.79
CA LEU A 15 -1.91 -20.44 5.77
C LEU A 15 -2.88 -19.79 4.78
N ARG A 16 -3.85 -20.55 4.27
CA ARG A 16 -4.87 -20.05 3.35
C ARG A 16 -5.64 -18.89 3.97
N TRP A 17 -6.13 -19.04 5.20
CA TRP A 17 -6.85 -17.99 5.89
C TRP A 17 -5.99 -16.75 6.14
N GLY A 18 -4.73 -16.93 6.55
CA GLY A 18 -3.77 -15.83 6.71
C GLY A 18 -3.53 -15.07 5.40
N LEU A 19 -3.33 -15.79 4.30
CA LEU A 19 -3.16 -15.19 2.97
C LEU A 19 -4.42 -14.42 2.55
N THR A 20 -5.61 -15.02 2.71
CA THR A 20 -6.87 -14.35 2.35
C THR A 20 -7.13 -13.11 3.19
N MET A 21 -6.83 -13.15 4.49
CA MET A 21 -6.97 -11.99 5.37
C MET A 21 -5.97 -10.89 5.00
N GLY A 22 -4.71 -11.25 4.74
CA GLY A 22 -3.70 -10.31 4.26
C GLY A 22 -4.11 -9.64 2.95
N TRP A 23 -4.65 -10.41 2.00
CA TRP A 23 -5.17 -9.87 0.74
C TRP A 23 -6.37 -8.93 0.95
N LEU A 24 -7.34 -9.32 1.78
CA LEU A 24 -8.50 -8.49 2.08
C LEU A 24 -8.10 -7.17 2.78
N LEU A 25 -7.13 -7.21 3.69
CA LEU A 25 -6.59 -6.01 4.34
C LEU A 25 -5.89 -5.09 3.33
N LEU A 26 -5.10 -5.65 2.41
CA LEU A 26 -4.48 -4.86 1.35
C LEU A 26 -5.52 -4.17 0.46
N ILE A 27 -6.56 -4.89 0.03
CA ILE A 27 -7.68 -4.30 -0.75
C ILE A 27 -8.38 -3.21 0.07
N GLY A 28 -8.69 -3.49 1.34
CA GLY A 28 -9.31 -2.52 2.24
C GLY A 28 -8.47 -1.24 2.35
N SER A 29 -7.15 -1.37 2.43
CA SER A 29 -6.20 -0.25 2.45
C SER A 29 -6.19 0.59 1.16
N LEU A 30 -6.61 0.06 0.00
CA LEU A 30 -6.79 0.88 -1.22
C LEU A 30 -8.05 1.73 -1.15
N VAL A 31 -9.11 1.22 -0.53
CA VAL A 31 -10.42 1.88 -0.51
C VAL A 31 -10.48 2.91 0.62
N TYR A 32 -9.87 2.59 1.76
CA TYR A 32 -9.77 3.46 2.92
C TYR A 32 -8.30 3.49 3.33
N ASP A 33 -7.59 4.56 2.96
CA ASP A 33 -6.17 4.78 3.25
C ASP A 33 -6.00 5.82 4.37
N PRO A 34 -6.26 5.47 5.64
CA PRO A 34 -6.20 6.43 6.76
C PRO A 34 -4.76 6.73 7.20
N ILE A 35 -3.78 5.98 6.71
CA ILE A 35 -2.39 6.06 7.19
C ILE A 35 -1.55 6.93 6.26
N SER A 36 -1.71 6.80 4.94
CA SER A 36 -0.88 7.55 3.99
C SER A 36 -0.97 9.07 4.16
N PRO A 37 -2.14 9.69 4.40
CA PRO A 37 -2.23 11.13 4.66
C PRO A 37 -1.30 11.59 5.78
N HIS A 38 -1.29 10.85 6.91
CA HIS A 38 -0.42 11.15 8.05
C HIS A 38 1.07 11.00 7.76
N LEU A 39 1.44 10.09 6.84
CA LEU A 39 2.83 9.88 6.44
C LEU A 39 3.32 10.89 5.40
N THR A 40 2.41 11.39 4.55
CA THR A 40 2.75 12.33 3.47
C THR A 40 2.69 13.81 3.85
N HIS A 41 2.13 14.15 5.01
CA HIS A 41 2.08 15.52 5.50
C HIS A 41 3.47 16.17 5.55
N ALA A 42 3.52 17.48 5.30
CA ALA A 42 4.74 18.27 5.32
C ALA A 42 5.48 18.18 6.68
N GLU A 43 4.80 17.86 7.77
CA GLU A 43 5.36 17.71 9.11
C GLU A 43 5.79 16.28 9.47
N SER A 44 5.63 15.32 8.54
CA SER A 44 6.02 13.93 8.82
C SER A 44 7.54 13.79 9.02
N GLY A 45 7.94 13.02 10.02
CA GLY A 45 9.35 12.84 10.39
C GLY A 45 10.14 11.91 9.48
N ILE A 46 9.56 11.44 8.36
CA ILE A 46 10.17 10.45 7.47
C ILE A 46 10.77 11.19 6.26
N PRO A 47 12.10 11.44 6.23
CA PRO A 47 12.74 12.06 5.08
C PRO A 47 12.54 11.19 3.83
N GLY A 48 11.93 11.76 2.78
CA GLY A 48 11.61 11.08 1.53
C GLY A 48 10.12 10.83 1.25
N LEU A 49 9.26 10.85 2.28
CA LEU A 49 7.79 10.78 2.12
C LEU A 49 7.08 12.13 2.30
N ARG A 50 7.79 13.18 2.70
CA ARG A 50 7.23 14.54 2.86
C ARG A 50 6.91 15.13 1.48
N LEU A 51 5.63 15.36 1.22
CA LEU A 51 5.20 16.13 0.06
C LEU A 51 4.94 17.58 0.50
N ASP A 52 5.49 18.52 -0.26
CA ASP A 52 5.20 19.93 -0.13
C ASP A 52 3.89 20.20 -0.87
N LEU A 53 2.76 19.95 -0.19
CA LEU A 53 1.43 19.97 -0.79
C LEU A 53 0.99 21.37 -1.24
N ASP A 54 1.66 22.43 -0.79
CA ASP A 54 1.46 23.81 -1.25
C ASP A 54 2.15 24.10 -2.61
N ARG A 55 2.94 23.15 -3.13
CA ARG A 55 3.65 23.29 -4.40
C ARG A 55 2.90 22.53 -5.49
N CYS A 56 2.58 23.21 -6.59
CA CYS A 56 2.02 22.53 -7.77
C CYS A 56 2.93 21.38 -8.20
N ILE A 57 2.36 20.18 -8.27
CA ILE A 57 3.01 18.98 -8.80
C ILE A 57 2.57 18.82 -10.26
N PRO A 58 3.47 19.07 -11.24
CA PRO A 58 3.13 18.96 -12.64
C PRO A 58 3.04 17.48 -13.04
N VAL A 59 1.87 17.05 -13.50
CA VAL A 59 1.70 15.75 -14.17
C VAL A 59 1.05 15.97 -15.52
N GLN A 60 1.66 15.40 -16.57
CA GLN A 60 1.16 15.49 -17.94
C GLN A 60 0.87 16.93 -18.43
N GLY A 61 1.61 17.92 -17.91
CA GLY A 61 1.45 19.32 -18.26
C GLY A 61 0.34 20.07 -17.53
N GLN A 62 -0.34 19.44 -16.56
CA GLN A 62 -1.33 20.08 -15.69
C GLN A 62 -0.83 20.09 -14.24
N CYS A 63 -1.12 21.19 -13.53
CA CYS A 63 -0.93 21.24 -12.08
C CYS A 63 -2.02 20.41 -11.41
N LEU A 64 -1.62 19.34 -10.71
CA LEU A 64 -2.51 18.71 -9.75
C LEU A 64 -2.46 19.51 -8.46
N ASP A 65 -3.58 20.14 -8.13
CA ASP A 65 -3.83 20.69 -6.81
C ASP A 65 -4.18 19.51 -5.89
N LEU A 66 -3.13 18.86 -5.40
CA LEU A 66 -3.25 17.84 -4.38
C LEU A 66 -3.59 18.61 -3.11
N GLY A 67 -4.87 18.61 -2.73
CA GLY A 67 -5.29 19.06 -1.40
C GLY A 67 -4.46 18.38 -0.30
N SER A 68 -4.70 18.71 0.97
CA SER A 68 -3.85 18.34 2.13
C SER A 68 -3.46 16.86 2.32
N GLU A 69 -3.88 15.93 1.46
CA GLU A 69 -3.69 14.48 1.57
C GLU A 69 -3.37 13.83 0.21
N TYR A 70 -2.26 13.08 0.13
CA TYR A 70 -1.92 12.22 -1.02
C TYR A 70 -1.94 10.75 -0.62
N GLY A 71 -2.85 9.97 -1.20
CA GLY A 71 -2.95 8.53 -0.94
C GLY A 71 -1.82 7.73 -1.59
N LEU A 72 -1.11 6.91 -0.82
CA LEU A 72 -0.04 6.04 -1.32
C LEU A 72 -0.51 4.59 -1.55
N GLY A 73 -1.70 4.22 -1.07
CA GLY A 73 -2.22 2.86 -1.20
C GLY A 73 -2.27 2.35 -2.65
N ALA A 74 -2.80 3.15 -3.57
CA ALA A 74 -2.89 2.79 -5.00
C ALA A 74 -1.52 2.60 -5.67
N PRO A 75 -0.56 3.55 -5.59
CA PRO A 75 0.76 3.35 -6.21
C PRO A 75 1.55 2.21 -5.58
N ILE A 76 1.47 1.97 -4.26
CA ILE A 76 2.13 0.83 -3.61
C ILE A 76 1.52 -0.49 -4.09
N PHE A 77 0.20 -0.59 -4.14
CA PHE A 77 -0.47 -1.82 -4.52
C PHE A 77 -0.18 -2.21 -5.97
N TRP A 78 -0.38 -1.27 -6.91
CA TRP A 78 -0.17 -1.55 -8.34
C TRP A 78 1.31 -1.57 -8.73
N GLY A 79 2.17 -0.80 -8.06
CA GLY A 79 3.58 -0.66 -8.41
C GLY A 79 4.52 -1.63 -7.68
N LEU A 80 4.14 -2.17 -6.52
CA LEU A 80 5.00 -3.04 -5.72
C LEU A 80 4.33 -4.37 -5.38
N VAL A 81 3.10 -4.35 -4.86
CA VAL A 81 2.42 -5.59 -4.41
C VAL A 81 2.11 -6.50 -5.59
N VAL A 82 1.38 -6.02 -6.61
CA VAL A 82 0.99 -6.84 -7.76
C VAL A 82 2.21 -7.41 -8.52
N PRO A 83 3.26 -6.63 -8.83
CA PRO A 83 4.46 -7.16 -9.47
C PRO A 83 5.24 -8.18 -8.63
N SER A 84 5.27 -8.02 -7.29
CA SER A 84 5.98 -8.96 -6.40
C SER A 84 5.29 -10.33 -6.26
N ALA A 85 4.03 -10.43 -6.67
CA ALA A 85 3.25 -11.65 -6.64
C ALA A 85 3.36 -12.51 -7.92
N ILE A 86 4.07 -12.01 -8.94
CA ILE A 86 4.27 -12.64 -10.25
C ILE A 86 5.68 -13.23 -10.36
#